data_AF-A0A2I1FZ10-F1
#
_entry.id   AF-A0A2I1FZ10-F1
#
_cell.length_a   1.000
_cell.length_b   1.000
_cell.length_c   1.000
_cell.angle_alpha   90.00
_cell.angle_beta   90.00
_cell.angle_gamma   90.00
#
_symmetry.space_group_name_H-M   'P 1'
#
loop_
_entity.id
_entity.type
_entity.pdbx_description
1 polymer ?
#
loop_
_entity_poly.entity_id
_entity_poly.type
_entity_poly.pdbx_seq_one_letter_code
_entity_poly.pdbx_strand_id
1 'polypeptide(L)'
;MLPDFSDKKLIYTSCYCEENIYHLCKELDDIKNKIDIYVCFISNENLTVPLWKQRASKYSDGMIIWDYHVILIVKEKDSEQKINVYDLDTTLPFPCDFSTYTQESFKVLNIPQYYRKFRIIPAETFLRVFASDRSHMIKEDGTWSSPPPTYPPIFTSDSVNNLQTFINMIENLDSNDFGKVLEEDDFRNYFFR
;
A
#
# COMPACT_ATOMS: atom_id res chain seq x y z
N MET A 1 11.94 -0.21 18.56
CA MET A 1 11.87 1.20 18.12
C MET A 1 11.41 1.15 16.69
N LEU A 2 10.26 1.77 16.39
CA LEU A 2 9.73 1.80 15.04
C LEU A 2 10.65 2.63 14.14
N PRO A 3 10.79 2.26 12.86
CA PRO A 3 11.63 2.97 11.92
C PRO A 3 11.22 4.45 11.80
N ASP A 4 12.18 5.35 12.02
CA ASP A 4 12.03 6.76 11.71
C ASP A 4 12.84 7.09 10.45
N PHE A 5 12.20 7.81 9.54
CA PHE A 5 12.76 8.22 8.25
C PHE A 5 12.88 9.74 8.11
N SER A 6 12.72 10.48 9.21
CA SER A 6 12.79 11.96 9.26
C SER A 6 14.03 12.54 8.57
N ASP A 7 15.18 11.91 8.72
CA ASP A 7 16.46 12.36 8.13
C ASP A 7 16.81 11.68 6.78
N LYS A 8 15.91 10.85 6.22
CA LYS A 8 16.19 10.05 5.03
C LYS A 8 15.37 10.52 3.83
N LYS A 9 16.04 10.73 2.71
CA LYS A 9 15.37 10.93 1.43
C LYS A 9 14.87 9.58 0.90
N LEU A 10 13.57 9.33 1.04
CA LEU A 10 12.92 8.14 0.50
C LEU A 10 12.73 8.22 -1.01
N ILE A 11 12.77 7.07 -1.68
CA ILE A 11 12.36 6.94 -3.08
C ILE A 11 10.86 7.18 -3.15
N TYR A 12 10.45 8.09 -4.01
CA TYR A 12 9.05 8.44 -4.21
C TYR A 12 8.80 8.92 -5.64
N THR A 13 7.77 8.34 -6.26
CA THR A 13 7.19 8.80 -7.53
C THR A 13 5.67 8.82 -7.37
N SER A 14 5.04 9.95 -7.68
CA SER A 14 3.59 10.11 -7.56
C SER A 14 2.86 9.18 -8.54
N CYS A 15 1.80 8.51 -8.05
CA CYS A 15 1.02 7.49 -8.75
C CYS A 15 1.73 6.12 -8.97
N TYR A 16 2.84 5.87 -8.28
CA TYR A 16 3.53 4.57 -8.26
C TYR A 16 3.68 4.07 -6.82
N CYS A 17 2.58 4.10 -6.06
CA CYS A 17 2.57 3.76 -4.63
C CYS A 17 3.07 2.33 -4.37
N GLU A 18 2.77 1.39 -5.25
CA GLU A 18 3.26 0.01 -5.25
C GLU A 18 4.79 -0.07 -5.30
N GLU A 19 5.44 0.76 -6.11
CA GLU A 19 6.90 0.79 -6.19
C GLU A 19 7.52 1.59 -5.04
N ASN A 20 6.87 2.66 -4.61
CA ASN A 20 7.30 3.44 -3.45
C ASN A 20 7.35 2.56 -2.19
N ILE A 21 6.31 1.75 -1.97
CA ILE A 21 6.26 0.79 -0.87
C ILE A 21 7.26 -0.36 -1.08
N TYR A 22 7.45 -0.85 -2.31
CA TYR A 22 8.50 -1.84 -2.61
C TYR A 22 9.89 -1.35 -2.17
N HIS A 23 10.23 -0.10 -2.49
CA HIS A 23 11.49 0.50 -2.07
C HIS A 23 11.55 0.73 -0.57
N LEU A 24 10.46 1.18 0.05
CA LEU A 24 10.40 1.36 1.50
C LEU A 24 10.62 0.03 2.26
N CYS A 25 10.08 -1.09 1.75
CA CYS A 25 10.34 -2.42 2.29
C CYS A 25 11.84 -2.75 2.31
N LYS A 26 12.58 -2.39 1.26
CA LYS A 26 14.04 -2.63 1.20
C LYS A 26 14.81 -1.85 2.26
N GLU A 27 14.35 -0.67 2.63
CA GLU A 27 14.99 0.15 3.67
C GLU A 27 14.83 -0.41 5.08
N LEU A 28 13.98 -1.43 5.26
CA LEU A 28 13.69 -2.07 6.55
C LEU A 28 14.35 -3.44 6.73
N ASP A 29 15.11 -3.91 5.74
CA ASP A 29 15.67 -5.27 5.75
C ASP A 29 16.59 -5.51 6.95
N ASP A 30 17.36 -4.50 7.36
CA ASP A 30 18.29 -4.58 8.49
C ASP A 30 17.60 -4.80 9.85
N ILE A 31 16.32 -4.44 9.96
CA ILE A 31 15.56 -4.51 11.22
C ILE A 31 14.39 -5.48 11.18
N LYS A 32 14.20 -6.24 10.10
CA LYS A 32 13.12 -7.25 9.93
C LYS A 32 13.05 -8.32 11.03
N ASN A 33 14.15 -8.54 11.76
CA ASN A 33 14.14 -9.46 12.90
C ASN A 33 13.38 -8.91 14.12
N LYS A 34 13.16 -7.59 14.20
CA LYS A 34 12.52 -6.89 15.34
C LYS A 34 11.07 -6.47 15.05
N ILE A 35 10.68 -6.49 13.79
CA ILE A 35 9.37 -6.00 13.32
C ILE A 35 8.75 -7.00 12.36
N ASP A 36 7.42 -7.04 12.33
CA ASP A 36 6.66 -7.64 11.25
C ASP A 36 6.26 -6.54 10.27
N ILE A 37 6.43 -6.80 8.98
CA ILE A 37 6.24 -5.82 7.91
C ILE A 37 5.26 -6.39 6.89
N TYR A 38 4.22 -5.61 6.60
CA TYR A 38 3.16 -5.98 5.67
C TYR A 38 2.95 -4.89 4.64
N VAL A 39 2.89 -5.28 3.37
CA VAL A 39 2.38 -4.44 2.29
C VAL A 39 0.88 -4.62 2.22
N CYS A 40 0.16 -3.51 2.13
CA CYS A 40 -1.29 -3.51 2.05
C CYS A 40 -1.73 -2.81 0.77
N PHE A 41 -2.32 -3.58 -0.15
CA PHE A 41 -3.05 -3.03 -1.29
C PHE A 41 -4.49 -2.76 -0.87
N ILE A 42 -4.99 -1.60 -1.22
CA ILE A 42 -6.34 -1.12 -0.94
C ILE A 42 -7.02 -0.91 -2.28
N SER A 43 -8.08 -1.66 -2.55
CA SER A 43 -8.87 -1.56 -3.78
C SER A 43 -10.23 -2.22 -3.58
N ASN A 44 -10.99 -2.36 -4.65
CA ASN A 44 -12.23 -3.12 -4.70
C ASN A 44 -12.53 -3.53 -6.14
N GLU A 45 -13.62 -4.27 -6.33
CA GLU A 45 -14.07 -4.78 -7.63
C GLU A 45 -14.34 -3.67 -8.65
N ASN A 46 -14.69 -2.47 -8.16
CA ASN A 46 -15.02 -1.32 -9.00
C ASN A 46 -13.82 -0.40 -9.26
N LEU A 47 -12.65 -0.70 -8.69
CA LEU A 47 -11.48 0.19 -8.71
C LEU A 47 -11.85 1.63 -8.32
N THR A 48 -12.61 1.76 -7.24
CA THR A 48 -13.04 3.07 -6.72
C THR A 48 -13.05 3.05 -5.19
N VAL A 49 -11.90 3.28 -4.59
CA VAL A 49 -11.73 3.32 -3.13
C VAL A 49 -11.47 4.74 -2.62
N PRO A 50 -12.33 5.28 -1.76
CA PRO A 50 -12.16 6.63 -1.24
C PRO A 50 -11.22 6.64 -0.03
N LEU A 51 -10.17 7.45 -0.10
CA LEU A 51 -9.22 7.73 0.97
C LEU A 51 -9.19 9.22 1.30
N TRP A 52 -9.19 9.55 2.58
CA TRP A 52 -9.02 10.92 3.10
C TRP A 52 -7.56 11.18 3.47
N LYS A 53 -7.26 12.47 3.74
CA LYS A 53 -5.93 12.93 4.14
C LYS A 53 -4.86 12.60 3.08
N GLN A 54 -5.18 12.77 1.80
CA GLN A 54 -4.27 12.47 0.69
C GLN A 54 -3.70 13.76 0.10
N ARG A 55 -2.38 13.81 -0.09
CA ARG A 55 -1.62 14.98 -0.60
C ARG A 55 -2.07 15.41 -1.99
N ALA A 56 -2.50 14.47 -2.82
CA ALA A 56 -2.97 14.72 -4.18
C ALA A 56 -4.36 15.39 -4.24
N SER A 57 -5.09 15.42 -3.12
CA SER A 57 -6.44 16.00 -3.09
C SER A 57 -6.42 17.50 -3.30
N LYS A 58 -7.41 17.98 -4.06
CA LYS A 58 -7.70 19.40 -4.22
C LYS A 58 -8.74 19.88 -3.20
N TYR A 59 -9.35 18.97 -2.45
CA TYR A 59 -10.38 19.27 -1.45
C TYR A 59 -9.76 19.46 -0.07
N SER A 60 -10.37 20.30 0.76
CA SER A 60 -9.86 20.64 2.09
C SER A 60 -9.87 19.46 3.07
N ASP A 61 -10.71 18.46 2.84
CA ASP A 61 -10.77 17.24 3.65
C ASP A 61 -9.75 16.17 3.20
N GLY A 62 -9.08 16.39 2.08
CA GLY A 62 -8.06 15.49 1.55
C GLY A 62 -8.61 14.25 0.85
N MET A 63 -9.89 14.23 0.44
CA MET A 63 -10.48 13.06 -0.22
C MET A 63 -9.95 12.84 -1.64
N ILE A 64 -9.59 11.60 -1.98
CA ILE A 64 -9.34 11.09 -3.33
C ILE A 64 -10.09 9.75 -3.50
N ILE A 65 -10.58 9.49 -4.71
CA ILE A 65 -11.05 8.15 -5.11
C ILE A 65 -9.92 7.54 -5.95
N TRP A 66 -9.27 6.52 -5.40
CA TRP A 66 -8.21 5.77 -6.07
C TRP A 66 -8.80 4.55 -6.77
N ASP A 67 -8.16 4.11 -7.85
CA ASP A 67 -8.32 2.78 -8.42
C ASP A 67 -7.72 1.71 -7.49
N TYR A 68 -6.52 1.97 -7.01
CA TYR A 68 -5.91 1.28 -5.87
C TYR A 68 -4.92 2.20 -5.16
N HIS A 69 -4.60 1.87 -3.91
CA HIS A 69 -3.52 2.51 -3.16
C HIS A 69 -2.71 1.47 -2.40
N VAL A 70 -1.42 1.74 -2.16
CA VAL A 70 -0.53 0.83 -1.45
C VAL A 70 0.11 1.53 -0.26
N ILE A 71 -0.01 0.92 0.90
CA ILE A 71 0.60 1.38 2.15
C ILE A 71 1.45 0.28 2.77
N LEU A 72 2.38 0.67 3.63
CA LEU A 72 3.15 -0.26 4.45
C LEU A 72 2.67 -0.24 5.90
N ILE A 73 2.59 -1.40 6.53
CA ILE A 73 2.21 -1.58 7.93
C ILE A 73 3.38 -2.25 8.64
N VAL A 74 3.80 -1.69 9.77
CA VAL A 74 4.89 -2.22 10.59
C VAL A 74 4.41 -2.43 12.01
N LYS A 75 4.58 -3.65 12.53
CA LYS A 75 4.27 -4.04 13.92
C LYS A 75 5.57 -4.40 14.65
N GLU A 76 5.78 -3.87 15.86
CA GLU A 76 6.89 -4.34 16.71
C GLU A 76 6.57 -5.74 17.28
N LYS A 77 7.51 -6.69 17.16
CA LYS A 77 7.30 -8.08 17.62
C LYS A 77 7.09 -8.20 19.14
N ASP A 78 7.75 -7.34 19.91
CA ASP A 78 7.71 -7.35 21.37
C ASP A 78 6.64 -6.41 21.96
N SER A 79 5.74 -5.85 21.14
CA SER A 79 4.73 -4.89 21.60
C SER A 79 3.47 -4.93 20.75
N GLU A 80 2.38 -5.48 21.31
CA GLU A 80 1.06 -5.55 20.67
C GLU A 80 0.49 -4.17 20.31
N GLN A 81 0.89 -3.11 21.01
CA GLN A 81 0.30 -1.77 20.86
C GLN A 81 1.05 -0.84 19.89
N LYS A 82 2.07 -1.35 19.17
CA LYS A 82 2.93 -0.52 18.33
C LYS A 82 2.84 -0.94 16.88
N ILE A 83 1.76 -0.48 16.24
CA ILE A 83 1.48 -0.73 14.83
C ILE A 83 1.40 0.63 14.12
N ASN A 84 2.25 0.81 13.12
CA ASN A 84 2.33 2.06 12.35
C ASN A 84 2.07 1.82 10.87
N VAL A 85 1.42 2.79 10.25
CA VAL A 85 1.23 2.91 8.80
C VAL A 85 2.24 3.90 8.23
N TYR A 86 2.86 3.51 7.13
CA TYR A 86 3.71 4.37 6.30
C TYR A 86 3.00 4.52 4.95
N ASP A 87 2.36 5.66 4.77
CA ASP A 87 1.78 6.11 3.51
C ASP A 87 2.54 7.36 3.06
N LEU A 88 3.22 7.28 1.92
CA LEU A 88 3.98 8.43 1.39
C LEU A 88 3.09 9.51 0.81
N ASP A 89 1.82 9.19 0.54
CA ASP A 89 0.83 10.10 -0.04
C ASP A 89 -0.11 10.70 1.01
N THR A 90 0.03 10.36 2.30
CA THR A 90 -0.81 10.94 3.37
C THR A 90 -0.37 12.33 3.83
N THR A 91 -1.33 13.13 4.29
CA THR A 91 -1.11 14.37 5.05
C THR A 91 -1.08 14.15 6.56
N LEU A 92 -1.33 12.91 7.02
CA LEU A 92 -1.13 12.51 8.41
C LEU A 92 0.38 12.42 8.75
N PRO A 93 0.75 12.27 10.03
CA PRO A 93 2.14 11.99 10.41
C PRO A 93 2.73 10.80 9.64
N PHE A 94 4.03 10.82 9.41
CA PHE A 94 4.76 9.72 8.78
C PHE A 94 5.93 9.28 9.68
N PRO A 95 5.89 8.09 10.28
CA PRO A 95 4.75 7.15 10.29
C PRO A 95 3.52 7.66 11.06
N CYS A 96 2.36 7.05 10.80
CA CYS A 96 1.12 7.27 11.52
C CYS A 96 0.76 6.05 12.37
N ASP A 97 0.26 6.25 13.59
CA ASP A 97 -0.35 5.17 14.38
C ASP A 97 -1.51 4.52 13.59
N PHE A 98 -1.60 3.19 13.62
CA PHE A 98 -2.57 2.43 12.83
C PHE A 98 -4.02 2.81 13.14
N SER A 99 -4.38 2.95 14.42
CA SER A 99 -5.75 3.31 14.82
C SER A 99 -6.09 4.71 14.29
N THR A 100 -5.16 5.65 14.44
CA THR A 100 -5.32 7.02 13.94
C THR A 100 -5.46 7.05 12.42
N TYR A 101 -4.60 6.33 11.69
CA TYR A 101 -4.63 6.28 10.23
C TYR A 101 -5.96 5.69 9.72
N THR A 102 -6.40 4.55 10.27
CA THR A 102 -7.65 3.92 9.84
C THR A 102 -8.88 4.75 10.19
N GLN A 103 -8.87 5.51 11.27
CA GLN A 103 -9.97 6.40 11.65
C GLN A 103 -10.06 7.63 10.73
N GLU A 104 -8.92 8.26 10.41
CA GLU A 104 -8.89 9.52 9.67
C GLU A 104 -8.93 9.32 8.15
N SER A 105 -8.29 8.26 7.63
CA SER A 105 -8.16 7.99 6.18
C SER A 105 -9.30 7.15 5.62
N PHE A 106 -9.89 6.24 6.41
CA PHE A 106 -10.95 5.33 5.95
C PHE A 106 -12.33 5.75 6.48
N LYS A 107 -12.72 7.00 6.23
CA LYS A 107 -14.06 7.49 6.63
C LYS A 107 -15.15 6.66 5.94
N VAL A 108 -16.26 6.46 6.65
CA VAL A 108 -17.37 5.65 6.17
C VAL A 108 -18.14 6.41 5.08
N LEU A 109 -18.25 5.79 3.90
CA LEU A 109 -19.26 6.13 2.90
C LEU A 109 -20.16 4.92 2.72
N ASN A 110 -21.43 5.06 3.05
CA ASN A 110 -22.42 3.98 2.93
C ASN A 110 -22.91 3.81 1.49
N ILE A 111 -21.96 3.57 0.57
CA ILE A 111 -22.20 3.34 -0.85
C ILE A 111 -21.42 2.06 -1.20
N PRO A 112 -22.09 0.92 -1.49
CA PRO A 112 -21.44 -0.37 -1.68
C PRO A 112 -20.32 -0.38 -2.72
N GLN A 113 -20.44 0.44 -3.77
CA GLN A 113 -19.42 0.53 -4.82
C GLN A 113 -18.06 1.04 -4.30
N TYR A 114 -18.05 1.72 -3.16
CA TYR A 114 -16.88 2.34 -2.53
C TYR A 114 -16.34 1.55 -1.34
N TYR A 115 -16.92 0.39 -1.03
CA TYR A 115 -16.41 -0.45 0.06
C TYR A 115 -15.00 -0.90 -0.26
N ARG A 116 -14.10 -0.73 0.71
CA ARG A 116 -12.67 -1.02 0.57
C ARG A 116 -12.40 -2.45 0.97
N LYS A 117 -11.54 -3.11 0.20
CA LYS A 117 -10.91 -4.38 0.56
C LYS A 117 -9.41 -4.19 0.68
N PHE A 118 -8.81 -5.02 1.51
CA PHE A 118 -7.42 -4.88 1.92
C PHE A 118 -6.69 -6.20 1.67
N ARG A 119 -5.78 -6.22 0.71
CA ARG A 119 -4.87 -7.36 0.51
C ARG A 119 -3.61 -7.15 1.33
N ILE A 120 -3.35 -8.04 2.27
CA ILE A 120 -2.21 -8.01 3.19
C ILE A 120 -1.19 -9.06 2.77
N ILE A 121 0.02 -8.60 2.45
CA ILE A 121 1.13 -9.43 1.99
C ILE A 121 2.33 -9.21 2.91
N PRO A 122 2.98 -10.27 3.45
CA PRO A 122 4.27 -10.11 4.11
C PRO A 122 5.29 -9.43 3.18
N ALA A 123 6.05 -8.46 3.68
CA ALA A 123 6.98 -7.69 2.85
C ALA A 123 8.02 -8.57 2.16
N GLU A 124 8.49 -9.65 2.81
CA GLU A 124 9.42 -10.60 2.20
C GLU A 124 8.81 -11.29 0.97
N THR A 125 7.55 -11.71 1.07
CA THR A 125 6.80 -12.27 -0.07
C THR A 125 6.66 -11.22 -1.17
N PHE A 126 6.25 -10.00 -0.83
CA PHE A 126 6.09 -8.92 -1.81
C PHE A 126 7.41 -8.62 -2.55
N LEU A 127 8.52 -8.48 -1.81
CA LEU A 127 9.84 -8.24 -2.39
C LEU A 127 10.31 -9.37 -3.32
N ARG A 128 9.91 -10.62 -3.03
CA ARG A 128 10.24 -11.80 -3.82
C ARG A 128 9.45 -11.88 -5.11
N VAL A 129 8.15 -11.58 -5.07
CA VAL A 129 7.22 -11.93 -6.16
C VAL A 129 6.69 -10.75 -6.96
N PHE A 130 6.74 -9.52 -6.44
CA PHE A 130 6.20 -8.35 -7.12
C PHE A 130 6.96 -8.00 -8.40
N ALA A 131 6.23 -7.79 -9.49
CA ALA A 131 6.76 -7.32 -10.76
C ALA A 131 5.79 -6.32 -11.42
N SER A 132 6.33 -5.24 -11.97
CA SER A 132 5.59 -4.23 -12.72
C SER A 132 6.45 -3.71 -13.88
N ASP A 133 5.93 -3.84 -15.09
CA ASP A 133 6.47 -3.23 -16.31
C ASP A 133 5.97 -1.80 -16.53
N ARG A 134 5.14 -1.29 -15.60
CA ARG A 134 4.51 0.04 -15.63
C ARG A 134 3.54 0.28 -16.79
N SER A 135 3.20 -0.75 -17.57
CA SER A 135 2.31 -0.62 -18.73
C SER A 135 0.93 -0.07 -18.37
N HIS A 136 0.45 -0.32 -17.15
CA HIS A 136 -0.80 0.24 -16.62
C HIS A 136 -0.82 1.78 -16.54
N MET A 137 0.35 2.42 -16.54
CA MET A 137 0.50 3.89 -16.54
C MET A 137 0.67 4.47 -17.95
N ILE A 138 0.62 3.65 -18.99
CA ILE A 138 0.68 4.09 -20.38
C ILE A 138 -0.76 4.24 -20.89
N LYS A 139 -1.09 5.43 -21.40
CA LYS A 139 -2.38 5.72 -22.03
C LYS A 139 -2.46 5.09 -23.41
N GLU A 140 -3.67 5.05 -23.97
CA GLU A 140 -3.92 4.56 -25.34
C GLU A 140 -3.07 5.26 -26.42
N ASP A 141 -2.72 6.54 -26.22
CA ASP A 141 -1.88 7.32 -27.12
C ASP A 141 -0.36 7.06 -26.95
N GLY A 142 0.03 6.14 -26.07
CA GLY A 142 1.41 5.81 -25.76
C GLY A 142 2.11 6.78 -24.81
N THR A 143 1.41 7.81 -24.32
CA THR A 143 1.96 8.75 -23.32
C THR A 143 1.73 8.27 -21.89
N TRP A 144 2.54 8.75 -20.96
CA TRP A 144 2.40 8.40 -19.54
C TRP A 144 1.24 9.16 -18.87
N SER A 145 0.46 8.47 -18.03
CA SER A 145 -0.53 9.08 -17.14
C SER A 145 0.11 9.92 -16.03
N SER A 146 1.27 9.47 -15.53
CA SER A 146 2.17 10.18 -14.62
C SER A 146 3.62 9.84 -14.97
N PRO A 147 4.58 10.79 -14.85
CA PRO A 147 6.00 10.52 -15.12
C PRO A 147 6.50 9.27 -14.37
N PRO A 148 7.11 8.29 -15.07
CA PRO A 148 7.55 7.06 -14.42
C PRO A 148 8.78 7.27 -13.54
N PRO A 149 9.04 6.35 -12.59
CA PRO A 149 10.28 6.35 -11.83
C PRO A 149 11.51 6.25 -12.76
N THR A 150 12.61 6.87 -12.36
CA THR A 150 13.84 6.95 -13.16
C THR A 150 14.70 5.68 -13.11
N TYR A 151 14.47 4.81 -12.14
CA TYR A 151 15.12 3.51 -12.05
C TYR A 151 14.40 2.47 -12.94
N PRO A 152 15.09 1.37 -13.34
CA PRO A 152 14.48 0.33 -14.17
C PRO A 152 13.20 -0.27 -13.56
N PRO A 153 12.27 -0.79 -14.38
CA PRO A 153 11.10 -1.53 -13.88
C PRO A 153 11.50 -2.68 -12.95
N ILE A 154 10.59 -3.02 -12.03
CA ILE A 154 10.80 -4.10 -11.06
C ILE A 154 10.35 -5.41 -11.70
N PHE A 155 11.27 -6.34 -11.92
CA PHE A 155 11.01 -7.67 -12.47
C PHE A 155 11.51 -8.75 -11.52
N THR A 156 10.95 -9.94 -11.65
CA THR A 156 11.45 -11.16 -11.01
C THR A 156 11.92 -12.15 -12.09
N SER A 157 12.48 -13.30 -11.70
CA SER A 157 12.77 -14.38 -12.65
C SER A 157 11.51 -14.94 -13.30
N ASP A 158 10.38 -14.83 -12.61
CA ASP A 158 9.15 -15.56 -12.93
C ASP A 158 8.09 -14.65 -13.56
N SER A 159 8.22 -13.33 -13.42
CA SER A 159 7.26 -12.37 -13.98
C SER A 159 7.90 -11.01 -14.30
N VAL A 160 7.41 -10.41 -15.38
CA VAL A 160 7.67 -9.00 -15.73
C VAL A 160 6.53 -8.07 -15.31
N ASN A 161 5.34 -8.62 -15.05
CA ASN A 161 4.17 -7.86 -14.65
C ASN A 161 3.13 -8.77 -14.00
N ASN A 162 2.82 -8.51 -12.72
CA ASN A 162 1.75 -9.18 -12.00
C ASN A 162 0.98 -8.22 -11.06
N LEU A 163 1.12 -6.90 -11.27
CA LEU A 163 0.46 -5.87 -10.46
C LEU A 163 -1.05 -6.11 -10.36
N GLN A 164 -1.70 -6.47 -11.47
CA GLN A 164 -3.15 -6.71 -11.50
C GLN A 164 -3.58 -7.83 -10.53
N THR A 165 -2.72 -8.81 -10.27
CA THR A 165 -3.00 -9.88 -9.31
C THR A 165 -3.02 -9.38 -7.86
N PHE A 166 -2.20 -8.37 -7.53
CA PHE A 166 -2.24 -7.71 -6.22
C PHE A 166 -3.45 -6.79 -6.07
N ILE A 167 -3.85 -6.11 -7.15
CA ILE A 167 -5.03 -5.23 -7.16
C ILE A 167 -6.33 -6.03 -7.09
N ASN A 168 -6.39 -7.21 -7.71
CA ASN A 168 -7.58 -8.06 -7.73
C ASN A 168 -7.95 -8.50 -6.30
N MET A 169 -9.16 -8.18 -5.84
CA MET A 169 -9.66 -8.49 -4.48
C MET A 169 -10.64 -9.68 -4.45
N ILE A 170 -10.79 -10.42 -5.55
CA ILE A 170 -11.71 -11.56 -5.69
C ILE A 170 -10.96 -12.90 -5.81
N GLU A 171 -9.85 -12.91 -6.53
CA GLU A 171 -9.08 -14.12 -6.80
C GLU A 171 -7.86 -14.24 -5.86
N ASN A 172 -7.35 -15.47 -5.69
CA ASN A 172 -6.14 -15.74 -4.90
C ASN A 172 -6.21 -15.16 -3.49
N LEU A 173 -7.36 -15.34 -2.83
CA LEU A 173 -7.69 -14.73 -1.55
C LEU A 173 -6.83 -15.19 -0.37
N ASP A 174 -6.19 -16.37 -0.48
CA ASP A 174 -5.30 -16.94 0.54
C ASP A 174 -4.04 -17.54 -0.11
N SER A 175 -3.52 -16.90 -1.17
CA SER A 175 -2.29 -17.36 -1.83
C SER A 175 -1.05 -17.03 -0.99
N ASN A 176 -0.10 -17.96 -0.93
CA ASN A 176 1.19 -17.73 -0.28
C ASN A 176 2.00 -16.60 -0.93
N ASP A 177 1.80 -16.35 -2.22
CA ASP A 177 2.54 -15.33 -2.98
C ASP A 177 1.81 -13.99 -3.08
N PHE A 178 0.48 -13.99 -2.95
CA PHE A 178 -0.33 -12.77 -3.08
C PHE A 178 -1.01 -12.36 -1.77
N GLY A 179 -0.72 -13.06 -0.66
CA GLY A 179 -1.25 -12.74 0.65
C GLY A 179 -2.77 -12.95 0.76
N LYS A 180 -3.36 -12.29 1.77
CA LYS A 180 -4.76 -12.47 2.14
C LYS A 180 -5.60 -11.23 1.88
N VAL A 181 -6.83 -11.38 1.39
CA VAL A 181 -7.80 -10.28 1.29
C VAL A 181 -8.71 -10.23 2.52
N LEU A 182 -8.93 -9.03 3.05
CA LEU A 182 -9.78 -8.74 4.20
C LEU A 182 -10.83 -7.69 3.84
N GLU A 183 -12.03 -7.87 4.40
CA GLU A 183 -13.03 -6.80 4.48
C GLU A 183 -12.58 -5.74 5.51
N GLU A 184 -13.14 -4.53 5.44
CA GLU A 184 -12.69 -3.39 6.25
C GLU A 184 -12.73 -3.66 7.78
N ASP A 185 -13.80 -4.30 8.27
CA ASP A 185 -13.93 -4.62 9.70
C ASP A 185 -12.89 -5.65 10.15
N ASP A 186 -12.58 -6.64 9.31
CA ASP A 186 -11.54 -7.62 9.61
C ASP A 186 -10.16 -6.98 9.57
N PHE A 187 -9.90 -6.10 8.59
CA PHE A 187 -8.65 -5.37 8.46
C PHE A 187 -8.36 -4.50 9.70
N ARG A 188 -9.37 -3.76 10.19
CA ARG A 188 -9.24 -2.91 11.39
C ARG A 188 -8.84 -3.70 12.64
N ASN A 189 -9.21 -4.98 12.70
CA ASN A 189 -8.95 -5.84 13.85
C ASN A 189 -7.76 -6.80 13.64
N TYR A 190 -7.21 -6.87 12.42
CA TYR A 190 -6.27 -7.93 12.04
C TYR A 190 -4.98 -7.94 12.86
N PHE A 191 -4.44 -6.76 13.17
CA PHE A 191 -3.14 -6.63 13.84
C PHE A 191 -3.22 -6.59 15.38
N PHE A 192 -4.42 -6.51 15.94
CA PHE A 192 -4.68 -6.43 17.39
C PHE A 192 -5.02 -7.79 18.02
N ARG A 193 -4.87 -8.87 17.25
CA ARG A 193 -5.01 -10.25 17.72
C ARG A 193 -3.65 -10.85 18.07
#